data_AF-A0A9D9VN84-F1
#
_entry.id   AF-A0A9D9VN84-F1
#
_cell.length_a   1.000
_cell.length_b   1.000
_cell.length_c   1.000
_cell.angle_alpha   90.00
_cell.angle_beta   90.00
_cell.angle_gamma   90.00
#
_symmetry.space_group_name_H-M   'P 1'
#
loop_
_entity.id
_entity.type
_entity.pdbx_description
1 polymer ?
#
loop_
_entity_poly.entity_id
_entity_poly.type
_entity_poly.pdbx_seq_one_letter_code
_entity_poly.pdbx_strand_id
1 'polypeptide(L)'
;MIVKSSTRVLPPGTHPVRVSSIDSVENMRDATKEQLEINLEAVGASYGEPPSVRFWTSPVLHPQGKLLPFIEAVAGRPLSSEELRNGFEVDSLIGQELLVVVKAATSQAGKTYSKVVDFLPKQN
;
A
#
# COMPACT_ATOMS: atom_id res chain seq x y z
N MET A 1 22.35 7.65 11.60
CA MET A 1 20.98 7.35 12.09
C MET A 1 20.59 5.99 11.54
N ILE A 2 20.56 4.95 12.37
CA ILE A 2 20.21 3.60 11.93
C ILE A 2 18.68 3.51 11.99
N VAL A 3 18.02 3.59 10.85
CA VAL A 3 16.58 3.30 10.76
C VAL A 3 16.44 1.80 11.01
N LYS A 4 16.05 1.42 12.23
CA LYS A 4 15.68 0.05 12.59
C LYS A 4 14.39 -0.30 11.83
N SER A 5 14.54 -0.75 10.59
CA SER A 5 13.44 -1.29 9.82
C SER A 5 13.28 -2.76 10.20
N SER A 6 12.71 -3.03 11.39
CA SER A 6 12.22 -4.37 11.75
C SER A 6 10.81 -4.55 11.22
N THR A 7 10.62 -4.37 9.91
CA THR A 7 9.35 -4.66 9.25
C THR A 7 9.15 -6.16 9.26
N ARG A 8 8.32 -6.68 10.17
CA ARG A 8 7.89 -8.08 10.13
C ARG A 8 7.13 -8.27 8.81
N VAL A 9 7.76 -9.02 7.92
CA VAL A 9 7.32 -9.31 6.55
C VAL A 9 6.01 -10.11 6.62
N LEU A 10 4.96 -9.66 5.93
CA LEU A 10 3.75 -10.44 5.74
C LEU A 10 4.06 -11.70 4.91
N PRO A 11 3.69 -12.91 5.37
CA PRO A 11 3.91 -14.14 4.61
C PRO A 11 3.08 -14.12 3.32
N PRO A 12 3.46 -14.87 2.27
CA PRO A 12 2.67 -14.97 1.05
C PRO A 12 1.21 -15.36 1.33
N GLY A 13 0.26 -14.69 0.68
CA GLY A 13 -1.17 -14.92 0.88
C GLY A 13 -1.99 -13.64 0.84
N THR A 14 -3.24 -13.73 1.27
CA THR A 14 -4.18 -12.62 1.37
C THR A 14 -4.34 -12.24 2.84
N HIS A 15 -4.14 -10.97 3.18
CA HIS A 15 -4.17 -10.50 4.58
C HIS A 15 -5.10 -9.31 4.73
N PRO A 16 -5.92 -9.25 5.80
CA PRO A 16 -6.57 -8.03 6.20
C PRO A 16 -5.53 -7.05 6.73
N VAL A 17 -5.53 -5.85 6.16
CA VAL A 17 -4.62 -4.79 6.53
C VAL A 17 -5.37 -3.47 6.65
N ARG A 18 -4.79 -2.54 7.40
CA ARG A 18 -5.27 -1.17 7.58
C ARG A 18 -4.24 -0.21 7.01
N VAL A 19 -4.70 0.83 6.32
CA VAL A 19 -3.84 1.92 5.85
C VAL A 19 -3.31 2.69 7.07
N SER A 20 -2.00 2.64 7.31
CA SER A 20 -1.39 3.31 8.48
C SER A 20 -0.80 4.67 8.14
N SER A 21 -0.18 4.81 6.97
CA SER A 21 0.25 6.12 6.46
C SER A 21 0.28 6.16 4.93
N ILE A 22 0.17 7.38 4.40
CA ILE A 22 0.36 7.71 3.00
C ILE A 22 1.26 8.95 3.00
N ASP A 23 2.49 8.81 2.54
CA ASP A 23 3.50 9.85 2.61
C ASP A 23 3.98 10.21 1.20
N SER A 24 4.04 11.50 0.85
CA SER A 24 4.72 11.92 -0.39
C SER A 24 6.24 11.88 -0.17
N VAL A 25 6.94 11.12 -1.01
CA VAL A 25 8.38 10.93 -0.96
C VAL A 25 9.00 11.11 -2.32
N GLU A 26 10.30 11.42 -2.35
CA GLU A 26 11.07 11.49 -3.60
C GLU A 26 11.10 10.13 -4.30
N ASN A 27 10.95 10.12 -5.62
CA ASN A 27 11.12 8.92 -6.41
C ASN A 27 12.61 8.60 -6.59
N MET A 28 13.08 7.56 -5.90
CA MET A 28 14.49 7.12 -5.97
C MET A 28 15.01 6.77 -7.37
N ARG A 29 14.12 6.52 -8.35
CA ARG A 29 14.49 6.25 -9.75
C ARG A 29 14.50 7.51 -10.62
N ASP A 30 13.80 8.55 -10.19
CA ASP A 30 13.66 9.82 -10.89
C ASP A 30 13.40 10.92 -9.86
N ALA A 31 14.49 11.50 -9.35
CA ALA A 31 14.49 12.53 -8.30
C ALA A 31 13.65 13.77 -8.64
N THR A 32 13.28 13.96 -9.91
CA THR A 32 12.43 15.08 -10.35
C THR A 32 10.94 14.83 -10.10
N LYS A 33 10.57 13.63 -9.63
CA LYS A 33 9.18 13.21 -9.42
C LYS A 33 8.95 12.76 -7.99
N GLU A 34 7.73 13.01 -7.52
CA GLU A 34 7.22 12.46 -6.28
C GLU A 34 6.54 11.10 -6.51
N GLN A 35 6.51 10.30 -5.45
CA GLN A 35 5.74 9.07 -5.35
C GLN A 35 5.09 9.01 -3.97
N LEU A 36 3.98 8.29 -3.86
CA LEU A 36 3.38 7.99 -2.57
C LEU A 36 4.02 6.73 -2.00
N GLU A 37 4.53 6.79 -0.77
CA GLU A 37 4.82 5.62 0.07
C GLU A 37 3.57 5.29 0.89
N ILE A 38 3.01 4.11 0.67
CA ILE A 38 1.81 3.64 1.38
C ILE A 38 2.22 2.52 2.32
N ASN A 39 1.93 2.70 3.61
CA ASN A 39 2.17 1.71 4.65
C ASN A 39 0.86 1.04 5.07
N LEU A 40 0.88 -0.29 5.14
CA LEU A 40 -0.25 -1.13 5.50
C LEU A 40 0.13 -2.01 6.70
N GLU A 41 -0.69 -2.01 7.74
CA GLU A 41 -0.51 -2.82 8.95
C GLU A 41 -1.50 -3.97 9.00
N ALA A 42 -1.05 -5.17 9.36
CA ALA A 42 -1.92 -6.33 9.55
C ALA A 42 -2.97 -6.08 10.65
N VAL A 43 -4.23 -6.37 10.34
CA VAL A 43 -5.33 -6.34 11.31
C VAL A 43 -5.31 -7.62 12.15
N GLY A 44 -5.64 -7.52 13.45
CA GLY A 44 -5.77 -8.68 14.34
C GLY A 44 -4.44 -9.21 14.92
N ALA A 45 -3.32 -8.51 14.72
CA ALA A 45 -2.06 -8.85 15.36
C ALA A 45 -2.18 -8.71 16.89
N SER A 46 -2.21 -9.85 17.58
CA SER A 46 -2.31 -9.91 19.04
C SER A 46 -0.89 -10.00 19.62
N TYR A 47 -0.44 -8.93 20.26
CA TYR A 47 0.89 -8.73 20.90
C TYR A 47 2.07 -8.43 19.97
N GLY A 48 2.66 -7.23 20.15
CA GLY A 48 3.84 -6.73 19.43
C GLY A 48 3.53 -5.72 18.32
N GLU A 49 4.57 -5.20 17.64
CA GLU A 49 4.38 -4.40 16.43
C GLU A 49 3.73 -5.27 15.34
N PRO A 50 2.60 -4.83 14.74
CA PRO A 50 1.91 -5.60 13.71
C PRO A 50 2.83 -5.81 12.49
N PRO A 51 2.81 -6.99 11.85
CA PRO A 51 3.41 -7.15 10.53
C PRO A 51 2.89 -6.08 9.59
N SER A 52 3.77 -5.54 8.75
CA SER A 52 3.41 -4.49 7.82
C SER A 52 4.00 -4.74 6.46
N VAL A 53 3.35 -4.16 5.46
CA VAL A 53 3.84 -4.13 4.08
C VAL A 53 3.74 -2.71 3.59
N ARG A 54 4.71 -2.32 2.76
CA ARG A 54 4.71 -1.03 2.10
C ARG A 54 4.79 -1.20 0.59
N PHE A 55 4.23 -0.25 -0.13
CA PHE A 55 4.42 -0.14 -1.57
C PHE A 55 4.46 1.33 -1.99
N TRP A 56 5.05 1.57 -3.15
CA TRP A 56 5.09 2.90 -3.75
C TRP A 56 4.23 2.95 -5.01
N THR A 57 3.63 4.10 -5.26
CA THR A 57 2.86 4.39 -6.47
C THR A 57 3.03 5.86 -6.88
N SER A 58 2.79 6.16 -8.16
CA SER A 58 2.66 7.56 -8.59
C SER A 58 1.45 8.21 -7.89
N PRO A 59 1.52 9.50 -7.53
CA PRO A 59 0.37 10.25 -7.03
C PRO A 59 -0.67 10.54 -8.13
N VAL A 60 -0.31 10.33 -9.40
CA VAL A 60 -1.20 10.57 -10.54
C VAL A 60 -2.11 9.35 -10.73
N LEU A 61 -3.41 9.58 -10.74
CA LEU A 61 -4.40 8.56 -11.09
C LEU A 61 -4.27 8.16 -12.55
N HIS A 62 -3.86 6.92 -12.77
CA HIS A 62 -3.71 6.33 -14.09
C HIS A 62 -4.32 4.91 -14.10
N PRO A 63 -5.05 4.49 -15.16
CA PRO A 63 -5.71 3.18 -15.20
C PRO A 63 -4.77 1.98 -15.05
N GLN A 64 -3.51 2.14 -15.43
CA GLN A 64 -2.47 1.10 -15.30
C GLN A 64 -1.62 1.26 -14.03
N GLY A 65 -1.87 2.31 -13.23
CA GLY A 65 -1.15 2.58 -11.99
C GLY A 65 -1.69 1.73 -10.84
N LYS A 66 -0.93 1.65 -9.74
CA LYS A 66 -1.37 0.96 -8.52
C LYS A 66 -2.33 1.79 -7.67
N LEU A 67 -2.34 3.10 -7.85
CA LEU A 67 -3.12 4.02 -7.03
C LEU A 67 -4.64 3.79 -7.20
N LEU A 68 -5.11 3.64 -8.43
CA LEU A 68 -6.52 3.40 -8.73
C LEU A 68 -7.06 2.11 -8.07
N PRO A 69 -6.50 0.91 -8.33
CA PRO A 69 -7.00 -0.31 -7.71
C PRO A 69 -6.84 -0.32 -6.18
N PHE A 70 -5.84 0.40 -5.64
CA PHE A 70 -5.72 0.61 -4.20
C PHE A 70 -6.90 1.42 -3.66
N ILE A 71 -7.20 2.58 -4.22
CA ILE A 71 -8.30 3.44 -3.75
C ILE A 71 -9.63 2.69 -3.84
N GLU A 72 -9.91 2.01 -4.95
CA GLU A 72 -11.16 1.28 -5.14
C GLU A 72 -11.32 0.12 -4.15
N ALA A 73 -10.22 -0.57 -3.83
CA ALA A 73 -10.22 -1.62 -2.82
C ALA A 73 -10.48 -1.05 -1.41
N VAL A 74 -9.85 0.06 -1.03
CA VAL A 74 -10.09 0.68 0.28
C VAL A 74 -11.51 1.24 0.38
N ALA A 75 -11.96 1.96 -0.65
CA ALA A 75 -13.29 2.56 -0.71
C ALA A 75 -14.42 1.52 -0.87
N GLY A 76 -14.09 0.29 -1.27
CA GLY A 76 -15.06 -0.78 -1.50
C GLY A 76 -15.94 -0.57 -2.73
N ARG A 77 -15.57 0.35 -3.63
CA ARG A 77 -16.33 0.71 -4.83
C ARG A 77 -15.43 1.27 -5.93
N PRO A 78 -15.88 1.22 -7.20
CA PRO A 78 -15.23 1.98 -8.26
C PRO A 78 -15.25 3.49 -8.01
N LEU A 79 -14.24 4.19 -8.53
CA LEU A 79 -14.27 5.65 -8.56
C LEU A 79 -15.26 6.17 -9.61
N SER A 80 -16.00 7.22 -9.25
CA SER A 80 -16.87 7.93 -10.17
C SER A 80 -16.06 8.69 -11.23
N SER A 81 -16.69 9.02 -12.36
CA SER A 81 -16.04 9.83 -13.39
C SER A 81 -15.63 11.22 -12.90
N GLU A 82 -16.28 11.74 -11.85
CA GLU A 82 -15.90 13.01 -11.24
C GLU A 82 -14.61 12.86 -10.42
N GLU A 83 -14.50 11.83 -9.58
CA GLU A 83 -13.28 11.53 -8.81
C GLU A 83 -12.07 11.24 -9.73
N LEU A 84 -12.31 10.55 -10.85
CA LEU A 84 -11.24 10.31 -11.83
C LEU A 84 -10.74 11.60 -12.50
N ARG A 85 -11.59 12.61 -12.67
CA ARG A 85 -11.23 13.90 -13.29
C ARG A 85 -10.65 14.89 -12.30
N ASN A 86 -11.27 14.99 -11.12
CA ASN A 86 -10.94 16.02 -10.13
C ASN A 86 -9.86 15.56 -9.14
N GLY A 87 -9.51 14.26 -9.15
CA GLY A 87 -8.63 13.66 -8.18
C GLY A 87 -9.39 13.03 -7.02
N PHE A 88 -8.65 12.34 -6.17
CA PHE A 88 -9.17 11.67 -4.98
C PHE A 88 -8.32 12.07 -3.78
N GLU A 89 -8.95 12.41 -2.66
CA GLU A 89 -8.28 12.74 -1.41
C GLU A 89 -7.76 11.47 -0.73
N VAL A 90 -6.53 11.07 -1.07
CA VAL A 90 -5.94 9.80 -0.60
C VAL A 90 -5.80 9.72 0.91
N ASP A 91 -5.58 10.85 1.59
CA ASP A 91 -5.42 10.91 3.05
C ASP A 91 -6.69 10.47 3.79
N SER A 92 -7.86 10.60 3.15
CA SER A 92 -9.13 10.08 3.68
C SER A 92 -9.16 8.55 3.84
N LEU A 93 -8.23 7.83 3.20
CA LEU A 93 -8.10 6.37 3.27
C LEU A 93 -7.35 5.89 4.51
N ILE A 94 -6.65 6.78 5.23
CA ILE A 94 -5.89 6.41 6.42
C ILE A 94 -6.87 5.88 7.49
N GLY A 95 -6.49 4.74 8.09
CA GLY A 95 -7.31 4.03 9.08
C GLY A 95 -8.36 3.10 8.48
N GLN A 96 -8.61 3.15 7.18
CA GLN A 96 -9.52 2.21 6.51
C GLN A 96 -8.84 0.87 6.24
N GLU A 97 -9.66 -0.18 6.12
CA GLU A 97 -9.21 -1.56 5.97
C GLU A 97 -9.47 -2.09 4.56
N LEU A 98 -8.57 -2.95 4.10
CA LEU A 98 -8.67 -3.68 2.84
C LEU A 98 -8.03 -5.06 2.98
N LEU A 99 -8.20 -5.90 1.97
CA LEU A 99 -7.43 -7.12 1.81
C LEU A 99 -6.28 -6.86 0.84
N VAL A 100 -5.06 -7.26 1.22
CA VAL A 100 -3.89 -7.19 0.33
C VAL A 100 -3.38 -8.58 -0.01
N VAL A 101 -3.08 -8.81 -1.28
CA VAL A 101 -2.43 -10.03 -1.74
C VAL A 101 -0.93 -9.78 -1.82
N VAL A 102 -0.16 -10.60 -1.11
CA VAL A 102 1.31 -10.51 -1.08
C VAL A 102 1.95 -11.79 -1.58
N LYS A 103 3.09 -11.64 -2.26
CA LYS A 103 4.00 -12.74 -2.61
C LYS A 103 5.37 -12.49 -1.99
N ALA A 104 6.11 -13.55 -1.70
CA ALA A 104 7.52 -13.43 -1.36
C ALA A 104 8.29 -12.99 -2.61
N ALA A 105 9.21 -12.04 -2.44
CA ALA A 105 10.16 -11.63 -3.45
C ALA A 105 11.56 -11.55 -2.82
N THR A 106 12.58 -11.76 -3.62
CA THR A 106 13.98 -11.71 -3.18
C THR A 106 14.67 -10.55 -3.88
N SER A 107 15.33 -9.69 -3.12
CA SER A 107 16.12 -8.59 -3.68
C SER A 107 17.40 -9.12 -4.34
N GLN A 108 18.07 -8.27 -5.13
CA GLN A 108 19.37 -8.62 -5.72
C GLN A 108 20.43 -9.00 -4.67
N ALA A 109 20.30 -8.47 -3.44
CA ALA A 109 21.17 -8.78 -2.31
C ALA A 109 20.72 -10.04 -1.52
N GLY A 110 19.79 -10.84 -2.04
CA GLY A 110 19.33 -12.09 -1.41
C GLY A 110 18.35 -11.92 -0.25
N LYS A 111 17.87 -10.70 0.04
CA LYS A 111 16.91 -10.46 1.13
C LYS A 111 15.48 -10.72 0.68
N THR A 112 14.74 -11.53 1.44
CA THR A 112 13.31 -11.79 1.19
C THR A 112 12.44 -10.66 1.75
N TYR A 113 11.44 -10.24 0.99
CA TYR A 113 10.47 -9.20 1.37
C TYR A 113 9.06 -9.51 0.81
N SER A 114 8.03 -8.88 1.39
CA SER A 114 6.65 -8.97 0.89
C SER A 114 6.46 -8.02 -0.27
N LYS A 115 6.00 -8.54 -1.41
CA LYS A 115 5.60 -7.73 -2.57
C LYS A 115 4.08 -7.74 -2.66
N VAL A 116 3.47 -6.57 -2.57
CA VAL A 116 2.05 -6.36 -2.89
C VAL A 116 1.84 -6.62 -4.38
N VAL A 117 0.90 -7.51 -4.69
CA VAL A 117 0.54 -7.88 -6.07
C VAL A 117 -0.90 -7.56 -6.43
N ASP A 118 -1.79 -7.46 -5.46
CA ASP A 118 -3.20 -7.12 -5.70
C ASP A 118 -3.86 -6.51 -4.46
N PHE A 119 -4.96 -5.81 -4.67
CA PHE A 119 -5.78 -5.15 -3.65
C PHE A 119 -7.23 -5.61 -3.82
N LEU A 120 -7.86 -6.03 -2.72
CA LEU A 120 -9.22 -6.50 -2.70
C LEU A 120 -10.02 -5.72 -1.65
N PRO A 121 -11.30 -5.41 -1.91
CA PRO A 121 -12.13 -4.78 -0.91
C PRO A 121 -12.33 -5.70 0.29
N LYS A 122 -12.50 -5.11 1.47
CA LYS A 122 -12.89 -5.87 2.66
C LYS A 122 -14.22 -6.55 2.39
N GLN A 123 -14.29 -7.86 2.61
CA GLN A 123 -15.55 -8.61 2.54
C GLN A 123 -16.36 -8.29 3.80
N ASN A 124 -17.56 -7.77 3.62
CA ASN A 124 -18.54 -7.54 4.70
C ASN A 124 -19.10 -8.85 5.23
#